data_AF-A0A7Y2DV48-F1
#
_entry.id   AF-A0A7Y2DV48-F1
#
_cell.length_a   1.000
_cell.length_b   1.000
_cell.length_c   1.000
_cell.angle_alpha   90.00
_cell.angle_beta   90.00
_cell.angle_gamma   90.00
#
_symmetry.space_group_name_H-M   'P 1'
#
loop_
_entity.id
_entity.type
_entity.pdbx_description
1 polymer ?
#
loop_
_entity_poly.entity_id
_entity_poly.type
_entity_poly.pdbx_seq_one_letter_code
_entity_poly.pdbx_strand_id
1 'polypeptide(L)' 'MGAIINTKTGVVYFPEELGGISFGMDVPEYPLQYQSNSRLFILHATLGGEEKAGVSYLVWQGTKFKKVKFVPARN' A
#
# COMPACT_ATOMS: atom_id res chain seq x y z
N MET A 1 -4.13 -2.40 -10.43
CA MET A 1 -5.19 -2.24 -9.41
C MET A 1 -4.88 -3.20 -8.27
N GLY A 2 -4.92 -2.75 -7.02
CA GLY A 2 -4.76 -3.62 -5.83
C GLY A 2 -6.11 -3.99 -5.21
N ALA A 3 -6.18 -5.17 -4.59
CA ALA A 3 -7.36 -5.64 -3.86
C ALA A 3 -6.95 -6.32 -2.54
N ILE A 4 -7.81 -6.27 -1.54
CA ILE A 4 -7.64 -6.94 -0.24
C ILE A 4 -8.71 -8.03 -0.11
N ILE A 5 -8.30 -9.25 0.21
CA ILE A 5 -9.23 -10.37 0.43
C ILE A 5 -9.27 -10.70 1.90
N ASN A 6 -10.47 -10.73 2.49
CA ASN A 6 -10.68 -11.33 3.80
C ASN A 6 -10.67 -12.86 3.66
N THR A 7 -9.61 -13.51 4.13
CA THR A 7 -9.44 -14.96 3.96
C THR A 7 -10.44 -15.81 4.75
N LYS A 8 -11.12 -15.23 5.75
CA LYS A 8 -12.16 -15.94 6.53
C LYS A 8 -13.53 -15.89 5.85
N THR A 9 -13.87 -14.78 5.22
CA THR A 9 -15.21 -14.55 4.64
C THR A 9 -15.24 -14.59 3.12
N GLY A 10 -14.09 -14.55 2.45
CA GLY A 10 -13.98 -14.46 0.99
C GLY A 10 -14.31 -13.09 0.41
N VAL A 11 -14.69 -12.11 1.25
CA VAL A 11 -15.04 -10.76 0.77
C VAL A 11 -13.80 -10.06 0.22
N VAL A 12 -13.94 -9.47 -0.97
CA VAL A 12 -12.90 -8.70 -1.65
C VAL A 12 -13.20 -7.21 -1.53
N TYR A 13 -12.21 -6.44 -1.10
CA TYR A 13 -12.27 -4.98 -1.01
C TYR A 13 -11.35 -4.36 -2.04
N PHE A 14 -11.83 -3.28 -2.67
CA PHE A 14 -11.10 -2.47 -3.65
C PHE A 14 -10.90 -1.06 -3.08
N PRO A 15 -9.96 -0.89 -2.14
CA PRO A 15 -9.65 0.42 -1.56
C PRO A 15 -9.13 1.37 -2.64
N GLU A 16 -9.71 2.57 -2.71
CA GLU A 16 -9.34 3.61 -3.67
C GLU A 16 -7.86 4.03 -3.51
N GLU A 17 -7.29 3.90 -2.31
CA GLU A 17 -5.88 4.20 -2.04
C GLU A 17 -4.91 3.24 -2.76
N LEU A 18 -5.39 2.06 -3.17
CA LEU A 18 -4.66 1.14 -4.05
C LEU A 18 -5.03 1.32 -5.54
N GLY A 19 -5.93 2.25 -5.84
CA GLY A 19 -6.22 2.70 -7.19
C GLY A 19 -5.05 3.51 -7.75
N GLY A 20 -4.56 3.12 -8.93
CA GLY A 20 -3.46 3.84 -9.59
C GLY A 20 -2.07 3.59 -9.01
N ILE A 21 -1.86 2.52 -8.23
CA ILE A 21 -0.50 2.12 -7.82
C ILE A 21 0.36 1.87 -9.06
N SER A 22 1.50 2.56 -9.11
CA SER A 22 2.56 2.30 -10.06
C SER A 22 3.85 1.97 -9.32
N PHE A 23 4.44 0.83 -9.66
CA PHE A 23 5.79 0.47 -9.25
C PHE A 23 6.72 0.93 -10.37
N GLY A 24 7.70 1.78 -10.06
CA GLY A 24 8.69 2.28 -11.03
C GLY A 24 9.61 1.18 -11.55
N MET A 25 10.67 1.51 -12.30
CA MET A 25 11.65 0.49 -12.71
C MET A 25 12.63 0.10 -11.59
N ASP A 26 12.88 1.00 -10.63
CA ASP A 26 13.71 0.75 -9.44
C ASP A 26 12.87 0.31 -8.24
N VAL A 27 12.15 -0.79 -8.43
CA VAL A 27 11.36 -1.39 -7.35
C VAL A 27 12.32 -2.13 -6.41
N PRO A 28 12.30 -1.86 -5.09
CA PRO A 28 13.04 -2.68 -4.16
C PRO A 28 12.57 -4.13 -4.24
N GLU A 29 13.44 -5.09 -3.91
CA GLU A 29 13.17 -6.54 -4.00
C GLU A 29 11.84 -6.95 -3.33
N TYR A 30 11.44 -6.22 -2.28
CA TYR A 30 10.16 -6.38 -1.59
C TYR A 30 9.36 -5.07 -1.61
N PRO A 31 8.61 -4.78 -2.70
CA PRO A 31 7.82 -3.55 -2.81
C PRO A 31 6.61 -3.51 -1.88
N LEU A 32 6.21 -4.70 -1.43
CA LEU A 32 5.04 -4.97 -0.62
C LEU A 32 5.52 -5.75 0.59
N GLN A 33 5.38 -5.15 1.76
CA GLN A 33 5.75 -5.80 3.01
C GLN A 33 4.60 -5.73 4.00
N TYR A 34 4.26 -6.90 4.53
CA TYR A 34 3.34 -7.05 5.64
C TYR A 34 4.06 -7.82 6.74
N GLN A 35 4.11 -7.25 7.95
CA GLN A 35 4.69 -7.92 9.10
C GLN A 35 3.57 -8.52 9.95
N SER A 36 3.64 -9.80 10.26
CA SER A 36 2.60 -10.54 11.00
C SER A 36 2.36 -10.02 12.42
N ASN A 37 3.36 -9.40 13.03
CA ASN A 37 3.28 -8.74 14.33
C ASN A 37 2.91 -7.25 14.24
N SER A 38 2.60 -6.76 13.05
CA SER A 38 2.26 -5.36 12.79
C SER A 38 0.93 -5.22 12.08
N ARG A 39 0.24 -4.12 12.35
CA ARG A 39 -0.92 -3.70 11.55
C ARG A 39 -0.50 -2.85 10.34
N LEU A 40 0.81 -2.65 10.17
CA LEU A 40 1.37 -1.86 9.08
C LEU A 40 1.48 -2.69 7.81
N PHE A 41 0.99 -2.08 6.75
CA PHE A 41 1.19 -2.47 5.37
C PHE A 41 2.11 -1.45 4.73
N ILE A 42 3.28 -1.89 4.29
CA ILE A 42 4.34 -1.02 3.78
C ILE A 42 4.39 -1.19 2.27
N LEU A 43 4.28 -0.08 1.55
CA LEU A 43 4.29 -0.02 0.09
C LEU A 43 5.41 0.88 -0.40
N HIS A 44 6.26 0.35 -1.27
CA HIS A 44 7.27 1.11 -2.01
C HIS A 44 6.75 1.34 -3.44
N ALA A 45 6.01 2.43 -3.62
CA ALA A 45 5.33 2.73 -4.88
C ALA A 45 4.95 4.22 -4.97
N THR A 46 4.50 4.65 -6.14
CA THR A 46 3.66 5.84 -6.27
C THR A 46 2.21 5.42 -6.04
N LEU A 47 1.57 5.97 -5.01
CA LEU A 47 0.13 5.76 -4.75
C LEU A 47 -0.72 6.76 -5.52
N GLY A 48 -1.99 6.44 -5.74
CA GLY A 48 -2.97 7.40 -6.23
C GLY A 48 -3.00 8.65 -5.34
N GLY A 49 -2.83 9.82 -5.96
CA GLY A 49 -2.77 11.11 -5.27
C GLY A 49 -1.37 11.55 -4.81
N GLU A 50 -0.32 10.78 -5.05
CA GLU A 50 1.07 11.19 -4.80
C GLU A 50 1.78 11.59 -6.10
N GLU A 51 2.52 12.70 -6.08
CA GLU A 51 3.30 13.17 -7.24
C GLU A 51 4.60 12.39 -7.46
N LYS A 52 5.09 11.69 -6.42
CA LYS A 52 6.37 10.98 -6.44
C LYS A 52 6.27 9.60 -5.81
N ALA A 53 7.17 8.72 -6.22
CA ALA A 53 7.37 7.43 -5.57
C ALA A 53 7.92 7.61 -4.14
N GLY A 54 7.62 6.65 -3.27
CA GLY A 54 8.17 6.63 -1.92
C GLY A 54 7.69 5.43 -1.12
N VAL A 55 7.89 5.50 0.20
CA VAL A 55 7.46 4.48 1.16
C VAL A 55 6.20 4.96 1.87
N SER A 56 5.09 4.27 1.63
CA SER A 56 3.82 4.50 2.29
C SER A 56 3.59 3.47 3.39
N TYR A 57 3.33 3.95 4.60
CA TYR A 57 2.96 3.14 5.75
C TYR A 57 1.45 3.25 5.94
N LEU A 58 0.74 2.15 5.73
CA LEU A 58 -0.71 2.09 5.73
C LEU A 58 -1.22 1.17 6.85
N VAL A 59 -2.42 1.45 7.37
CA VAL A 59 -3.13 0.55 8.29
C VAL A 59 -4.50 0.26 7.72
N TRP A 60 -4.88 -1.02 7.67
CA TRP A 60 -6.23 -1.41 7.30
C TRP A 60 -7.22 -1.08 8.43
N GLN A 61 -8.24 -0.28 8.13
CA GLN A 61 -9.26 0.13 9.10
C GLN A 61 -10.65 0.00 8.49
N GLY A 62 -11.43 -0.97 8.98
CA GLY A 62 -12.74 -1.30 8.43
C GLY A 62 -12.61 -1.86 7.02
N THR A 63 -12.86 -1.02 6.02
CA THR A 63 -12.87 -1.36 4.59
C THR A 63 -11.89 -0.54 3.74
N LYS A 64 -11.02 0.27 4.37
CA LYS A 64 -10.08 1.15 3.65
C LYS A 64 -8.69 1.20 4.30
N PHE A 65 -7.71 1.68 3.54
CA PHE A 65 -6.38 1.96 4.08
C PHE A 65 -6.28 3.38 4.61
N LYS A 66 -5.86 3.52 5.86
CA LYS A 66 -5.44 4.81 6.41
C LYS A 66 -3.94 4.95 6.27
N LYS A 67 -3.49 5.99 5.58
CA LYS A 67 -2.08 6.38 5.52
C LYS A 67 -1.64 6.92 6.86
N VAL A 68 -0.60 6.32 7.44
CA VAL A 68 0.02 6.74 8.70
C VAL A 68 1.21 7.65 8.43
N LYS A 69 2.02 7.32 7.41
CA LYS A 69 3.20 8.09 7.05
C LYS A 69 3.55 7.87 5.58
N PHE A 70 4.10 8.90 4.95
CA PHE A 70 4.73 8.83 3.65
C PHE A 70 6.18 9.33 3.75
N VAL A 71 7.11 8.61 3.13
CA VAL A 71 8.51 9.01 3.01
C VAL A 71 8.85 9.04 1.53
N PRO A 72 8.98 10.22 0.90
CA PRO A 72 9.30 10.30 -0.52
C PRO A 72 10.68 9.69 -0.80
N ALA A 73 10.83 9.06 -1.97
CA ALA A 73 12.15 8.63 -2.44
C ALA A 73 13.06 9.85 -2.60
N ARG A 74 14.35 9.69 -2.25
CA ARG A 74 15.34 10.72 -2.55
C ARG A 74 15.67 10.61 -4.05
N ASN A 75 15.50 11.72 -4.76
CA ASN A 75 15.97 11.87 -6.14
C ASN A 75 17.49 11.67 -6.24
#